data_AF-I4GAX0-F1
#
_entry.id   AF-I4GAX0-F1
#
_cell.length_a   1.000
_cell.length_b   1.000
_cell.length_c   1.000
_cell.angle_alpha   90.00
_cell.angle_beta   90.00
_cell.angle_gamma   90.00
#
_symmetry.space_group_name_H-M   'P 1'
#
loop_
_entity.id
_entity.type
_entity.pdbx_description
1 polymer ?
#
loop_
_entity_poly.entity_id
_entity_poly.type
_entity_poly.pdbx_seq_one_letter_code
_entity_poly.pdbx_strand_id
1 'polypeptide(L)'
;MKQIFADTFYWVALINPQDNWHQRAREVTSSLKNVKLVTTDEVLVELLNFISVRGANRKRRTVEFIDNLLQNPRLQVIPQN
;
A
#
# COMPACT_ATOMS: atom_id res chain seq x y z
N MET A 1 11.13 -12.64 -13.07
CA MET A 1 9.95 -11.83 -12.70
C MET A 1 10.45 -10.50 -12.16
N LYS A 2 9.99 -9.36 -12.68
CA LYS A 2 10.45 -8.04 -12.22
C LYS A 2 9.96 -7.77 -10.79
N GLN A 3 10.85 -7.31 -9.93
CA GLN A 3 10.50 -6.86 -8.58
C GLN A 3 10.41 -5.34 -8.57
N ILE A 4 9.39 -4.81 -7.90
CA ILE A 4 9.18 -3.36 -7.75
C ILE A 4 8.97 -3.09 -6.26
N PHE A 5 9.76 -2.17 -5.72
CA PHE A 5 9.57 -1.71 -4.36
C PHE A 5 8.38 -0.74 -4.30
N ALA A 6 7.45 -1.00 -3.38
CA ALA A 6 6.29 -0.19 -3.10
C ALA A 6 6.50 0.51 -1.76
N ASP A 7 6.72 1.83 -1.81
CA ASP A 7 6.93 2.69 -0.65
C ASP A 7 5.61 3.22 -0.08
N THR A 8 5.70 4.00 1.00
CA THR A 8 4.55 4.57 1.68
C THR A 8 3.75 5.50 0.77
N PHE A 9 4.42 6.29 -0.07
CA PHE A 9 3.75 7.19 -1.01
C PHE A 9 2.83 6.43 -1.96
N TYR A 10 3.28 5.31 -2.53
CA TYR A 10 2.47 4.46 -3.39
C TYR A 10 1.21 3.95 -2.67
N TRP A 11 1.35 3.47 -1.44
CA TRP A 11 0.21 2.97 -0.66
C TRP A 11 -0.76 4.08 -0.28
N VAL A 12 -0.27 5.23 0.19
CA VAL A 12 -1.08 6.40 0.53
C VAL A 12 -1.90 6.84 -0.69
N ALA A 13 -1.26 6.99 -1.85
CA ALA A 13 -1.94 7.36 -3.07
C ALA A 13 -3.01 6.35 -3.46
N LEU A 14 -2.80 5.04 -3.26
CA LEU A 14 -3.81 4.02 -3.56
C LEU A 14 -5.03 4.05 -2.63
N ILE A 15 -4.85 4.28 -1.33
CA ILE A 15 -5.94 4.18 -0.34
C ILE A 15 -6.67 5.50 -0.09
N ASN A 16 -6.11 6.63 -0.51
CA ASN A 16 -6.65 7.97 -0.27
C ASN A 16 -7.22 8.57 -1.57
N PRO A 17 -8.55 8.52 -1.80
CA PRO A 17 -9.17 9.11 -3.00
C PRO A 17 -9.00 10.64 -3.11
N GLN A 18 -8.63 11.31 -2.02
CA GLN A 18 -8.36 12.76 -1.99
C GLN A 18 -6.91 13.09 -2.31
N ASP A 19 -6.06 12.09 -2.54
CA ASP A 19 -4.67 12.30 -2.94
C ASP A 19 -4.60 12.71 -4.41
N ASN A 20 -3.82 13.75 -4.72
CA ASN A 20 -3.62 14.21 -6.10
C ASN A 20 -3.04 13.12 -7.02
N TRP A 21 -2.36 12.13 -6.45
CA TRP A 21 -1.76 11.01 -7.18
C TRP A 21 -2.65 9.76 -7.21
N HIS A 22 -3.84 9.79 -6.60
CA HIS A 22 -4.69 8.60 -6.49
C HIS A 22 -4.99 7.95 -7.84
N GLN A 23 -5.42 8.76 -8.81
CA GLN A 23 -5.70 8.28 -10.15
C GLN A 23 -4.44 7.69 -10.81
N ARG A 24 -3.31 8.38 -10.70
CA ARG A 24 -2.06 7.94 -11.30
C ARG A 24 -1.56 6.62 -10.68
N ALA A 25 -1.64 6.48 -9.37
CA ALA A 25 -1.26 5.27 -8.66
C ALA A 25 -2.14 4.08 -9.08
N ARG A 26 -3.44 4.29 -9.29
CA ARG A 26 -4.35 3.27 -9.84
C ARG A 26 -3.99 2.87 -11.27
N GLU A 27 -3.72 3.83 -12.14
CA GLU A 27 -3.31 3.57 -13.52
C GLU A 27 -2.03 2.73 -13.56
N VAL A 28 -1.00 3.15 -12.82
CA VAL A 28 0.25 2.40 -12.69
C VAL A 28 -0.03 1.00 -12.19
N THR A 29 -0.78 0.83 -11.10
CA THR A 29 -1.11 -0.48 -10.51
C THR A 29 -1.82 -1.39 -11.51
N SER A 30 -2.74 -0.86 -12.33
CA SER A 30 -3.42 -1.64 -13.37
C SER A 30 -2.49 -2.08 -14.50
N SER A 31 -1.43 -1.31 -14.78
CA SER A 31 -0.40 -1.64 -15.77
C SER A 31 0.63 -2.67 -15.26
N LEU A 32 0.75 -2.85 -13.95
CA LEU A 32 1.70 -3.78 -13.32
C LEU A 32 1.28 -5.24 -13.53
N LYS A 33 1.60 -5.78 -14.70
CA LYS A 33 1.41 -7.19 -15.06
C LYS A 33 2.70 -7.97 -14.84
N ASN A 34 2.59 -9.19 -14.29
CA ASN A 34 3.72 -10.11 -14.08
C ASN A 34 4.89 -9.53 -13.28
N VAL A 35 4.58 -8.69 -12.28
CA VAL A 35 5.56 -8.16 -11.32
C VAL A 35 5.29 -8.70 -9.93
N LYS A 36 6.35 -8.72 -9.10
CA LYS A 36 6.25 -8.92 -7.66
C LYS A 36 6.44 -7.57 -6.97
N LEU A 37 5.44 -7.16 -6.20
CA LEU A 37 5.57 -6.02 -5.31
C LEU A 37 6.35 -6.44 -4.07
N VAL A 38 7.28 -5.59 -3.65
CA VAL A 38 8.06 -5.78 -2.44
C VAL A 38 7.87 -4.54 -1.57
N THR A 39 7.62 -4.72 -0.29
CA THR A 39 7.56 -3.63 0.70
C THR A 39 8.19 -4.13 2.01
N THR A 40 8.25 -3.30 3.04
CA THR A 40 8.77 -3.71 4.36
C THR A 40 7.75 -3.45 5.46
N ASP A 41 7.95 -4.07 6.62
CA ASP A 41 7.15 -3.78 7.81
C ASP A 41 7.19 -2.28 8.16
N GLU A 42 8.35 -1.63 8.03
CA GLU A 42 8.51 -0.20 8.32
C GLU A 42 7.66 0.69 7.40
N VAL A 43 7.53 0.33 6.12
CA VAL A 43 6.63 1.01 5.18
C VAL A 43 5.17 0.88 5.61
N LEU A 44 4.75 -0.31 6.06
CA LEU A 44 3.39 -0.52 6.56
C LEU A 44 3.15 0.24 7.87
N VAL A 45 4.15 0.31 8.76
CA VAL A 45 4.11 1.11 9.99
C VAL A 45 3.98 2.60 9.65
N GLU A 46 4.74 3.12 8.69
CA GLU A 46 4.64 4.51 8.25
C GLU A 46 3.25 4.82 7.66
N LEU A 47 2.68 3.92 6.86
CA LEU A 47 1.33 4.03 6.33
C LEU A 47 0.27 4.09 7.45
N LEU A 48 0.37 3.19 8.43
CA LEU A 48 -0.52 3.16 9.60
C LEU A 48 -0.40 4.43 10.43
N ASN A 49 0.82 4.93 10.63
CA ASN A 49 1.07 6.20 11.31
C ASN A 49 0.46 7.38 10.56
N PHE A 50 0.59 7.44 9.23
CA PHE A 50 -0.03 8.48 8.39
C PHE A 50 -1.56 8.53 8.53
N ILE A 51 -2.22 7.36 8.67
CA ILE A 51 -3.67 7.26 8.85
C ILE A 51 -4.11 7.40 10.32
N SER A 52 -3.19 7.30 11.29
CA SER A 52 -3.51 7.35 12.73
C SER A 52 -4.23 8.62 13.18
N VAL A 53 -3.98 9.75 12.51
CA VAL A 53 -4.61 11.05 12.79
C VAL A 53 -5.98 11.24 12.10
N ARG A 54 -6.43 10.24 11.34
CA ARG A 54 -7.69 10.28 10.60
C ARG A 54 -8.85 9.68 11.41
N GLY A 55 -10.09 9.92 10.99
CA GLY A 55 -11.28 9.38 11.66
C GLY A 55 -11.39 7.85 11.62
N ALA A 56 -12.15 7.27 12.55
CA ALA A 56 -12.27 5.82 12.74
C ALA A 56 -12.62 5.04 11.47
N ASN A 57 -13.49 5.59 10.61
CA ASN A 57 -13.87 4.97 9.34
C ASN A 57 -12.71 4.88 8.33
N ARG A 58 -11.74 5.79 8.38
CA ARG A 58 -10.53 5.71 7.54
C ARG A 58 -9.56 4.68 8.10
N LYS A 59 -9.36 4.66 9.42
CA LYS A 59 -8.53 3.65 10.10
C LYS A 59 -8.99 2.23 9.75
N ARG A 60 -10.29 1.95 9.91
CA ARG A 60 -10.87 0.63 9.60
C ARG A 60 -10.60 0.21 8.15
N ARG A 61 -10.89 1.10 7.19
CA ARG A 61 -10.66 0.83 5.76
C ARG A 61 -9.18 0.58 5.44
N THR A 62 -8.26 1.29 6.08
CA THR A 62 -6.82 1.07 5.89
C THR A 62 -6.39 -0.29 6.44
N VAL A 63 -6.91 -0.70 7.60
CA VAL A 63 -6.64 -2.05 8.15
C VAL A 63 -7.21 -3.12 7.23
N GLU A 64 -8.47 -3.01 6.80
CA GLU A 64 -9.08 -3.95 5.85
C GLU A 64 -8.29 -4.02 4.53
N PHE A 65 -7.77 -2.89 4.05
CA PHE A 65 -6.90 -2.85 2.87
C PHE A 65 -5.59 -3.61 3.11
N ILE A 66 -4.91 -3.38 4.23
CA ILE A 66 -3.65 -4.06 4.57
C ILE A 66 -3.89 -5.56 4.74
N ASP A 67 -4.96 -5.97 5.41
CA ASP A 67 -5.29 -7.39 5.58
C ASP A 67 -5.45 -8.09 4.22
N ASN A 68 -6.19 -7.47 3.29
CA ASN A 68 -6.34 -7.99 1.92
C ASN A 68 -5.01 -7.98 1.16
N LEU A 69 -4.20 -6.94 1.36
CA LEU A 69 -2.89 -6.80 0.74
C LEU A 69 -1.92 -7.90 1.20
N LEU A 70 -1.95 -8.28 2.47
CA LEU A 70 -1.14 -9.37 3.03
C LEU A 70 -1.54 -10.75 2.49
N GLN A 71 -2.78 -10.92 2.02
CA GLN A 71 -3.22 -12.15 1.34
C GLN A 71 -2.83 -12.19 -0.16
N ASN A 72 -2.23 -11.12 -0.71
CA ASN A 72 -1.87 -11.06 -2.13
C ASN A 72 -0.58 -11.87 -2.40
N PRO A 73 -0.62 -12.97 -3.18
CA PRO A 73 0.56 -13.79 -3.46
C PRO A 73 1.62 -13.08 -4.31
N ARG A 74 1.30 -11.93 -4.90
CA ARG A 74 2.24 -11.09 -5.66
C ARG A 74 2.91 -10.02 -4.80
N LEU A 75 2.57 -9.91 -3.52
CA LEU A 75 3.27 -9.06 -2.57
C LEU A 75 4.25 -9.89 -1.73
N GLN A 76 5.40 -9.31 -1.45
CA GLN A 76 6.29 -9.77 -0.40
C GLN A 76 6.53 -8.61 0.57
N VAL A 77 6.26 -8.87 1.84
CA VAL A 77 6.66 -7.97 2.92
C VAL A 77 7.95 -8.51 3.51
N ILE A 78 8.97 -7.65 3.58
CA ILE A 78 10.23 -7.95 4.25
C ILE A 78 10.06 -7.57 5.72
N PRO A 79 10.22 -8.52 6.66
CA PRO A 79 9.99 -8.25 8.06
C PRO A 79 11.10 -7.38 8.67
N GLN A 80 10.76 -6.65 9.73
CA GLN A 80 11.73 -5.98 10.58
C GLN A 80 12.51 -7.04 11.40
N ASN A 81 13.84 -7.00 11.36
CA ASN A 81 14.71 -7.95 12.07
C ASN A 81 14.89 -7.59 13.55
#